data_AF-A0A011V5T8-F1
#
_entry.id   AF-A0A011V5T8-F1
#
_cell.length_a   1.000
_cell.length_b   1.000
_cell.length_c   1.000
_cell.angle_alpha   90.00
_cell.angle_beta   90.00
_cell.angle_gamma   90.00
#
_symmetry.space_group_name_H-M   'P 1'
#
loop_
_entity.id
_entity.type
_entity.pdbx_description
1 polymer ?
#
loop_
_entity_poly.entity_id
_entity_poly.type
_entity_poly.pdbx_seq_one_letter_code
_entity_poly.pdbx_strand_id
1 'polypeptide(L)'
;MKGRIKNIYKKIIKYPVTIWMVVSLLILSSMYMAFAAYNGTAIVKRVVSTQASSSSSFSSNYMEVYSTNIALKSLRTTNEGDFICPVTVCNYDQLDPTSPAKALINYTFTAELVKYNESTGEYDLVTTVQTKENDTAKTFYVQKIMDNNQTISSDGQHSLNSTGSFSYTYSFESLEGGSTLRDTYNICFDATEVAKDVPDFFIRVSAIPTSESQQQSGVSNLASVISISQGRTVETGWHGSLQETSTTDYDGYNLIIEGSGAGTIDILWDSSKFTMNPVFVEQYGGVGGKLSGESDVTGQTGWKKRTLKVDSANGDNRYVVQFYKAVSGTYTGAEFPSKYIKCENYIQDTEVTP
;
A
#
# COMPACT_ATOMS: atom_id res chain seq x y z
N MET A 1 -7.20 11.96 -55.83
CA MET A 1 -6.80 11.95 -54.41
C MET A 1 -5.43 12.59 -54.13
N LYS A 2 -4.39 12.36 -54.95
CA LYS A 2 -3.02 12.90 -54.73
C LYS A 2 -2.88 14.44 -54.71
N GLY A 3 -3.75 15.20 -55.39
CA GLY A 3 -3.68 16.67 -55.43
C GLY A 3 -4.20 17.37 -54.16
N ARG A 4 -5.19 16.79 -53.46
CA ARG A 4 -5.77 17.37 -52.23
C ARG A 4 -4.82 17.25 -51.04
N ILE A 5 -4.08 16.13 -50.94
CA ILE A 5 -3.07 15.90 -49.88
C ILE A 5 -1.91 16.90 -49.99
N LYS A 6 -1.48 17.23 -51.21
CA LYS A 6 -0.35 18.16 -51.46
C LYS A 6 -0.65 19.60 -51.02
N ASN A 7 -1.90 20.05 -51.13
CA ASN A 7 -2.33 21.38 -50.70
C ASN A 7 -2.52 21.49 -49.18
N ILE A 8 -2.89 20.39 -48.50
CA ILE A 8 -2.99 20.34 -47.04
C ILE A 8 -1.58 20.34 -46.42
N TYR A 9 -0.65 19.57 -47.00
CA TYR A 9 0.76 19.53 -46.55
C TYR A 9 1.45 20.89 -46.60
N LYS A 10 1.23 21.67 -47.67
CA LYS A 10 1.77 23.04 -47.79
C LYS A 10 1.17 24.04 -46.78
N LYS A 11 -0.08 23.84 -46.35
CA LYS A 11 -0.72 24.69 -45.34
C LYS A 11 -0.28 24.35 -43.91
N ILE A 12 -0.02 23.06 -43.63
CA ILE A 12 0.46 22.58 -42.33
C ILE A 12 1.90 23.06 -42.07
N ILE A 13 2.80 22.96 -43.05
CA ILE A 13 4.21 23.41 -42.89
C ILE A 13 4.35 24.94 -42.68
N LYS A 14 3.31 25.72 -42.99
CA LYS A 14 3.34 27.19 -42.85
C LYS A 14 3.37 27.66 -41.39
N TYR A 15 2.96 26.83 -40.43
CA TYR A 15 2.90 27.22 -39.02
C TYR A 15 3.56 26.18 -38.10
N PRO A 16 4.90 26.05 -38.18
CA PRO A 16 5.64 25.03 -37.44
C PRO A 16 5.49 25.17 -35.92
N VAL A 17 5.38 26.41 -35.42
CA VAL A 17 5.24 26.69 -33.98
C VAL A 17 3.91 26.17 -33.41
N THR A 18 2.79 26.36 -34.11
CA THR A 18 1.48 25.83 -33.67
C THR A 18 1.41 24.31 -33.72
N ILE A 19 2.11 23.66 -34.66
CA ILE A 19 2.18 22.19 -34.71
C ILE A 19 2.93 21.68 -33.48
N TRP A 20 4.07 22.29 -33.16
CA TRP A 20 4.81 21.96 -31.95
C TRP A 20 3.98 22.21 -30.69
N MET A 21 3.21 23.30 -30.64
CA MET A 21 2.36 23.60 -29.49
C MET A 21 1.25 22.56 -29.28
N VAL A 22 0.60 22.10 -30.35
CA VAL A 22 -0.45 21.06 -30.28
C VAL A 22 0.12 19.69 -29.92
N VAL A 23 1.31 19.34 -30.43
CA VAL A 23 2.01 18.10 -30.06
C VAL A 23 2.42 18.13 -28.58
N SER A 24 2.95 19.25 -28.09
CA SER A 24 3.27 19.42 -26.66
C SER A 24 2.02 19.33 -25.78
N LEU A 25 0.88 19.89 -26.20
CA LEU A 25 -0.38 19.82 -25.47
C LEU A 25 -0.90 18.38 -25.36
N LEU A 26 -0.79 17.60 -26.45
CA LEU A 26 -1.20 16.19 -26.47
C LEU A 26 -0.29 15.32 -25.61
N ILE A 27 1.03 15.57 -25.62
CA ILE A 27 1.99 14.86 -24.75
C ILE A 27 1.71 15.19 -23.27
N LEU A 28 1.50 16.46 -22.93
CA LEU A 28 1.13 16.87 -21.57
C LEU A 28 -0.17 16.20 -21.10
N SER A 29 -1.20 16.12 -21.95
CA SER A 29 -2.47 15.45 -21.59
C SER A 29 -2.34 13.94 -21.38
N SER A 30 -1.42 13.27 -22.08
CA SER A 30 -1.14 11.84 -21.86
C SER A 30 -0.38 11.56 -20.56
N MET A 31 0.40 12.52 -20.05
CA MET A 31 1.06 12.41 -18.74
C MET A 31 0.10 12.53 -17.56
N TYR A 32 -1.07 13.15 -17.74
CA TYR A 32 -2.10 13.21 -16.70
C TYR A 32 -2.94 11.92 -16.58
N MET A 33 -2.93 11.03 -17.57
CA MET A 33 -3.61 9.72 -17.46
C MET A 33 -2.72 8.64 -16.84
N ALA A 34 -1.40 8.80 -16.85
CA ALA A 34 -0.47 7.87 -16.19
C ALA A 34 -0.17 8.23 -14.71
N PHE A 35 -0.57 9.42 -14.25
CA PHE A 35 -0.32 9.89 -12.88
C PHE A 35 -1.58 9.91 -11.98
N ALA A 36 -2.62 9.17 -12.36
CA ALA A 36 -3.82 8.96 -11.53
C ALA A 36 -3.87 7.58 -10.86
N ALA A 37 -2.88 6.71 -11.09
CA ALA A 37 -2.80 5.38 -10.51
C ALA A 37 -1.50 5.21 -9.70
N TYR A 38 -1.21 6.11 -8.76
CA TYR A 38 -0.14 5.88 -7.79
C TYR A 38 -0.55 6.37 -6.40
N ASN A 39 -0.96 5.39 -5.59
CA ASN A 39 -0.85 5.35 -4.14
C ASN A 39 -1.61 6.40 -3.32
N GLY A 40 -2.94 6.28 -3.34
CA GLY A 40 -3.70 6.47 -2.10
C GLY A 40 -3.38 5.31 -1.15
N THR A 41 -2.31 5.43 -0.36
CA THR A 41 -2.02 4.46 0.71
C THR A 41 -3.01 4.65 1.84
N ALA A 42 -4.09 3.87 1.84
CA ALA A 42 -4.77 3.57 3.10
C ALA A 42 -3.86 2.62 3.89
N ILE A 43 -3.03 3.18 4.77
CA ILE A 43 -2.55 2.41 5.90
C ILE A 43 -3.80 2.08 6.70
N VAL A 44 -4.15 0.81 6.78
CA VAL A 44 -5.28 0.36 7.59
C VAL A 44 -4.90 0.51 9.06
N LYS A 45 -5.00 1.74 9.59
CA LYS A 45 -5.53 1.89 10.95
C LYS A 45 -6.99 1.50 10.81
N ARG A 46 -7.43 0.43 11.49
CA ARG A 46 -8.84 0.01 11.50
C ARG A 46 -9.72 1.23 11.81
N VAL A 47 -10.30 1.83 10.78
CA VAL A 47 -11.40 2.77 10.95
C VAL A 47 -12.64 1.90 10.82
N VAL A 48 -13.41 1.80 11.90
CA VAL A 48 -14.75 1.23 11.81
C VAL A 48 -15.50 2.12 10.82
N SER A 49 -15.78 1.58 9.63
CA SER A 49 -16.60 2.27 8.65
C SER A 49 -17.96 2.52 9.30
N THR A 50 -18.38 3.78 9.38
CA THR A 50 -19.77 4.15 9.70
C THR A 50 -20.66 4.12 8.45
N GLN A 51 -20.26 3.40 7.39
CA GLN A 51 -21.16 3.14 6.27
C GLN A 51 -22.24 2.15 6.73
N ALA A 52 -23.49 2.46 6.38
CA ALA A 52 -24.61 1.57 6.64
C ALA A 52 -24.30 0.16 6.10
N SER A 53 -24.50 -0.84 6.95
CA SER A 53 -24.30 -2.27 6.66
C SER A 53 -24.94 -2.63 5.32
N SER A 54 -24.13 -3.09 4.36
CA SER A 54 -24.67 -3.88 3.25
C SER A 54 -25.05 -5.24 3.85
N SER A 55 -26.33 -5.57 3.86
CA SER A 55 -26.93 -6.72 4.54
C SER A 55 -26.50 -8.12 4.01
N SER A 56 -25.21 -8.37 3.82
CA SER A 56 -24.69 -9.66 3.36
C SER A 56 -24.30 -10.53 4.55
N SER A 57 -25.10 -11.57 4.81
CA SER A 57 -24.80 -12.58 5.83
C SER A 57 -23.71 -13.57 5.41
N PHE A 58 -22.95 -13.29 4.34
CA PHE A 58 -21.75 -14.03 3.97
C PHE A 58 -20.66 -13.03 3.61
N SER A 59 -19.58 -13.03 4.38
CA SER A 59 -18.56 -11.98 4.30
C SER A 59 -17.15 -12.49 4.62
N SER A 60 -16.14 -11.68 4.29
CA SER A 60 -14.73 -11.95 4.56
C SER A 60 -13.96 -10.66 4.83
N ASN A 61 -12.83 -10.78 5.53
CA ASN A 61 -12.01 -9.64 5.93
C ASN A 61 -11.18 -9.10 4.77
N TYR A 62 -10.94 -9.94 3.75
CA TYR A 62 -10.21 -9.56 2.55
C TYR A 62 -10.97 -9.82 1.25
N MET A 63 -11.97 -10.72 1.24
CA MET A 63 -12.74 -11.01 0.03
C MET A 63 -13.97 -10.11 -0.10
N GLU A 64 -14.24 -9.68 -1.32
CA GLU A 64 -15.44 -8.92 -1.69
C GLU A 64 -16.35 -9.76 -2.58
N VAL A 65 -17.59 -9.32 -2.76
CA VAL A 65 -18.51 -9.95 -3.71
C VAL A 65 -17.87 -9.98 -5.09
N TYR A 66 -17.69 -11.18 -5.62
CA TYR A 66 -17.08 -11.41 -6.91
C TYR A 66 -17.96 -10.80 -8.01
N SER A 67 -17.47 -9.70 -8.58
CA SER A 67 -17.98 -9.12 -9.82
C SER A 67 -16.97 -9.39 -10.94
N THR A 68 -17.24 -8.94 -12.16
CA THR A 68 -16.40 -9.19 -13.35
C THR A 68 -14.89 -8.92 -13.17
N ASN A 69 -14.51 -8.13 -12.15
CA ASN A 69 -13.12 -7.92 -11.76
C ASN A 69 -12.90 -8.34 -10.29
N ILE A 70 -11.83 -9.11 -10.04
CA ILE A 70 -11.41 -9.48 -8.69
C ILE A 70 -10.66 -8.31 -8.07
N ALA A 71 -11.02 -7.93 -6.83
CA ALA A 71 -10.32 -6.89 -6.10
C ALA A 71 -8.89 -7.33 -5.72
N LEU A 72 -7.93 -6.42 -5.86
CA LEU A 72 -6.58 -6.57 -5.30
C LEU A 72 -6.56 -5.97 -3.88
N LYS A 73 -6.13 -6.75 -2.90
CA LYS A 73 -5.86 -6.33 -1.53
C LYS A 73 -4.37 -6.33 -1.29
N SER A 74 -3.79 -5.12 -1.25
CA SER A 74 -2.38 -4.94 -0.93
C SER A 74 -2.18 -4.69 0.54
N LEU A 75 -1.57 -5.66 1.20
CA LEU A 75 -1.17 -5.60 2.60
C LEU A 75 0.28 -5.14 2.71
N ARG A 76 0.62 -4.58 3.86
CA ARG A 76 1.99 -4.16 4.20
C ARG A 76 2.36 -4.66 5.57
N THR A 77 3.61 -5.12 5.72
CA THR A 77 4.15 -5.58 7.00
C THR A 77 5.54 -5.03 7.26
N THR A 78 5.81 -4.67 8.50
CA THR A 78 7.13 -4.25 8.97
C THR A 78 7.94 -5.41 9.52
N ASN A 79 7.29 -6.57 9.70
CA ASN A 79 7.94 -7.76 10.23
C ASN A 79 8.82 -8.40 9.17
N GLU A 80 10.01 -8.83 9.57
CA GLU A 80 10.89 -9.62 8.75
C GLU A 80 10.44 -11.09 8.72
N GLY A 81 10.72 -11.76 7.60
CA GLY A 81 10.43 -13.18 7.41
C GLY A 81 9.11 -13.45 6.68
N ASP A 82 8.70 -14.72 6.72
CA ASP A 82 7.47 -15.18 6.10
C ASP A 82 6.26 -14.50 6.76
N PHE A 83 5.30 -14.05 5.97
CA PHE A 83 4.13 -13.33 6.47
C PHE A 83 2.89 -14.22 6.44
N ILE A 84 2.22 -14.34 7.59
CA ILE A 84 0.97 -15.08 7.73
C ILE A 84 -0.20 -14.09 7.74
N CYS A 85 -1.06 -14.21 6.74
CA CYS A 85 -2.31 -13.46 6.60
C CYS A 85 -3.49 -14.34 7.00
N PRO A 86 -4.18 -14.08 8.13
CA PRO A 86 -5.39 -14.81 8.50
C PRO A 86 -6.59 -14.30 7.70
N VAL A 87 -7.10 -15.10 6.76
CA VAL A 87 -8.33 -14.84 6.01
C VAL A 87 -9.51 -15.48 6.73
N THR A 88 -10.58 -14.72 6.97
CA THR A 88 -11.80 -15.21 7.62
C THR A 88 -12.95 -15.30 6.64
N VAL A 89 -13.79 -16.31 6.80
CA VAL A 89 -15.10 -16.43 6.13
C VAL A 89 -16.16 -16.49 7.22
N CYS A 90 -17.14 -15.61 7.15
CA CYS A 90 -18.14 -15.40 8.20
C CYS A 90 -19.55 -15.58 7.65
N ASN A 91 -20.46 -16.10 8.48
CA ASN A 91 -21.89 -16.14 8.18
C ASN A 91 -22.64 -14.89 8.69
N TYR A 92 -21.95 -13.78 8.86
CA TYR A 92 -22.50 -12.51 9.33
C TYR A 92 -21.78 -11.36 8.62
N ASP A 93 -22.32 -10.15 8.67
CA ASP A 93 -21.59 -8.95 8.21
C ASP A 93 -20.50 -8.61 9.23
N GLN A 94 -19.25 -8.45 8.82
CA GLN A 94 -18.15 -8.10 9.73
C GLN A 94 -18.36 -6.79 10.50
N LEU A 95 -19.21 -5.89 9.98
CA LEU A 95 -19.60 -4.67 10.66
C LEU A 95 -20.80 -4.87 11.61
N ASP A 96 -21.58 -5.93 11.43
CA ASP A 96 -22.70 -6.32 12.29
C ASP A 96 -22.74 -7.84 12.57
N PRO A 97 -21.97 -8.31 13.57
CA PRO A 97 -21.98 -9.71 13.97
C PRO A 97 -23.28 -10.17 14.64
N THR A 98 -24.21 -9.26 14.93
CA THR A 98 -25.45 -9.59 15.66
C THR A 98 -26.55 -10.14 14.77
N SER A 99 -26.38 -10.06 13.45
CA SER A 99 -27.32 -10.56 12.45
C SER A 99 -26.70 -11.65 11.55
N PRO A 100 -26.43 -12.87 12.09
CA PRO A 100 -25.92 -13.97 11.30
C PRO A 100 -26.97 -14.52 10.31
N ALA A 101 -26.50 -15.29 9.34
CA ALA A 101 -27.30 -16.02 8.38
C ALA A 101 -28.26 -16.95 9.13
N LYS A 102 -29.50 -17.02 8.68
CA LYS A 102 -30.52 -17.87 9.32
C LYS A 102 -30.44 -19.33 8.90
N ALA A 103 -29.96 -19.61 7.69
CA ALA A 103 -29.80 -20.96 7.18
C ALA A 103 -28.31 -21.31 7.08
N LEU A 104 -28.06 -22.62 7.01
CA LEU A 104 -26.73 -23.20 6.78
C LEU A 104 -26.11 -22.63 5.50
N ILE A 105 -24.83 -22.30 5.55
CA ILE A 105 -24.04 -21.93 4.37
C ILE A 105 -22.98 -22.99 4.15
N ASN A 106 -23.15 -23.77 3.09
CA ASN A 106 -22.12 -24.67 2.58
C ASN A 106 -21.34 -23.95 1.48
N TYR A 107 -20.01 -24.05 1.51
CA TYR A 107 -19.15 -23.37 0.56
C TYR A 107 -17.85 -24.13 0.30
N THR A 108 -17.16 -23.72 -0.76
CA THR A 108 -15.84 -24.20 -1.12
C THR A 108 -14.85 -23.05 -0.98
N PHE A 109 -13.76 -23.26 -0.24
CA PHE A 109 -12.66 -22.30 -0.13
C PHE A 109 -11.49 -22.75 -1.00
N THR A 110 -11.00 -21.86 -1.87
CA THR A 110 -9.85 -22.14 -2.74
C THR A 110 -8.79 -21.05 -2.59
N ALA A 111 -7.53 -21.46 -2.44
CA ALA A 111 -6.36 -20.59 -2.49
C ALA A 111 -5.45 -20.99 -3.67
N GLU A 112 -5.00 -20.01 -4.46
CA GLU A 112 -4.21 -20.21 -5.68
C GLU A 112 -3.01 -19.27 -5.71
N LEU A 113 -1.82 -19.78 -6.02
CA LEU A 113 -0.65 -18.96 -6.30
C LEU A 113 -0.76 -18.41 -7.73
N VAL A 114 -0.79 -17.10 -7.86
CA VAL A 114 -0.99 -16.41 -9.13
C VAL A 114 0.08 -15.35 -9.37
N LYS A 115 0.26 -14.98 -10.64
CA LYS A 115 1.16 -13.92 -11.09
C LYS A 115 0.40 -12.96 -11.99
N TYR A 116 0.66 -11.66 -11.86
CA TYR A 116 0.08 -10.66 -12.73
C TYR A 116 0.67 -10.76 -14.14
N ASN A 117 -0.20 -10.82 -15.15
CA ASN A 117 0.16 -10.84 -16.56
C ASN A 117 -0.16 -9.48 -17.19
N GLU A 118 0.88 -8.70 -17.48
CA GLU A 118 0.75 -7.36 -18.06
C GLU A 118 0.09 -7.35 -19.45
N SER A 119 0.14 -8.46 -20.19
CA SER A 119 -0.42 -8.54 -21.54
C SER A 119 -1.94 -8.71 -21.51
N THR A 120 -2.47 -9.44 -20.54
CA THR A 120 -3.92 -9.68 -20.37
C THR A 120 -4.54 -8.72 -19.36
N GLY A 121 -3.73 -8.15 -18.45
CA GLY A 121 -4.22 -7.39 -17.30
C GLY A 121 -4.84 -8.27 -16.21
N GLU A 122 -4.59 -9.58 -16.23
CA GLU A 122 -5.20 -10.57 -15.36
C GLU A 122 -4.17 -11.26 -14.45
N TYR A 123 -4.66 -12.01 -13.46
CA TYR A 123 -3.84 -12.84 -12.58
C TYR A 123 -3.92 -14.30 -13.00
N ASP A 124 -2.83 -14.78 -13.60
CA ASP A 124 -2.71 -16.15 -14.11
C ASP A 124 -2.15 -17.09 -13.06
N LEU A 125 -2.62 -18.34 -13.07
CA LEU A 125 -2.12 -19.39 -12.19
C LEU A 125 -0.63 -19.66 -12.48
N VAL A 126 0.17 -19.70 -11.42
CA VAL A 126 1.56 -20.14 -11.52
C VAL A 126 1.60 -21.63 -11.83
N THR A 127 2.49 -22.04 -12.74
CA THR A 127 2.61 -23.45 -13.16
C THR A 127 4.00 -24.03 -12.93
N THR A 128 4.92 -23.24 -12.38
CA THR A 128 6.30 -23.62 -12.09
C THR A 128 6.65 -23.33 -10.64
N VAL A 129 7.52 -24.14 -10.06
CA VAL A 129 8.01 -23.90 -8.71
C VAL A 129 8.85 -22.63 -8.70
N GLN A 130 8.53 -21.71 -7.80
CA GLN A 130 9.25 -20.46 -7.60
C GLN A 130 10.38 -20.68 -6.61
N THR A 131 11.59 -20.29 -7.01
CA THR A 131 12.81 -20.42 -6.21
C THR A 131 13.38 -19.08 -5.81
N LYS A 132 14.14 -19.08 -4.72
CA LYS A 132 14.99 -17.98 -4.24
C LYS A 132 16.30 -17.97 -5.04
N GLU A 133 17.11 -16.92 -4.87
CA GLU A 133 18.40 -16.79 -5.56
C GLU A 133 19.37 -17.95 -5.28
N ASN A 134 19.24 -18.59 -4.11
CA ASN A 134 20.03 -19.74 -3.70
C ASN A 134 19.43 -21.10 -4.13
N ASP A 135 18.50 -21.11 -5.08
CA ASP A 135 17.81 -22.29 -5.63
C ASP A 135 16.94 -23.07 -4.61
N THR A 136 16.62 -22.46 -3.47
CA THR A 136 15.65 -23.02 -2.52
C THR A 136 14.23 -22.60 -2.89
N ALA A 137 13.24 -23.48 -2.73
CA ALA A 137 11.84 -23.15 -3.02
C ALA A 137 11.32 -22.04 -2.09
N LYS A 138 10.52 -21.13 -2.64
CA LYS A 138 9.79 -20.13 -1.86
C LYS A 138 8.64 -20.77 -1.08
N THR A 139 8.35 -20.23 0.11
CA THR A 139 7.28 -20.69 0.98
C THR A 139 5.95 -20.01 0.65
N PHE A 140 5.01 -20.76 0.08
CA PHE A 140 3.62 -20.33 -0.01
C PHE A 140 2.74 -21.48 0.45
N TYR A 141 1.81 -21.24 1.36
CA TYR A 141 0.88 -22.27 1.82
C TYR A 141 -0.45 -21.68 2.28
N VAL A 142 -1.45 -22.55 2.36
CA VAL A 142 -2.69 -22.31 3.09
C VAL A 142 -2.86 -23.35 4.19
N GLN A 143 -3.43 -22.95 5.32
CA GLN A 143 -3.75 -23.83 6.44
C GLN A 143 -5.04 -23.34 7.13
N LYS A 144 -6.02 -24.22 7.33
CA LYS A 144 -7.21 -23.92 8.13
C LYS A 144 -6.83 -24.02 9.61
N ILE A 145 -7.11 -22.98 10.36
CA ILE A 145 -6.78 -22.90 11.81
C ILE A 145 -8.02 -22.76 12.70
N MET A 146 -9.17 -22.41 12.12
CA MET A 146 -10.43 -22.30 12.83
C MET A 146 -11.58 -22.81 11.97
N ASP A 147 -12.45 -23.60 12.60
CA ASP A 147 -13.68 -24.14 12.04
C ASP A 147 -14.83 -23.80 12.99
N ASN A 148 -15.81 -23.02 12.54
CA ASN A 148 -16.98 -22.63 13.33
C ASN A 148 -16.62 -22.05 14.72
N ASN A 149 -15.72 -21.07 14.73
CA ASN A 149 -15.11 -20.46 15.93
C ASN A 149 -14.25 -21.39 16.81
N GLN A 150 -14.06 -22.66 16.44
CA GLN A 150 -13.22 -23.60 17.17
C GLN A 150 -11.84 -23.69 16.52
N THR A 151 -10.78 -23.53 17.31
CA THR A 151 -9.42 -23.75 16.81
C THR A 151 -9.24 -25.21 16.40
N ILE A 152 -8.67 -25.44 15.22
CA ILE A 152 -8.30 -26.78 14.75
C ILE A 152 -6.78 -26.92 14.70
N SER A 153 -6.26 -28.06 15.14
CA SER A 153 -4.82 -28.35 15.17
C SER A 153 -4.44 -29.52 14.25
N SER A 154 -5.42 -30.13 13.59
CA SER A 154 -5.24 -31.32 12.75
C SER A 154 -4.97 -31.02 11.28
N ASP A 155 -5.21 -29.79 10.82
CA ASP A 155 -4.93 -29.42 9.43
C ASP A 155 -3.44 -29.09 9.23
N GLY A 156 -2.86 -29.67 8.19
CA GLY A 156 -1.47 -29.42 7.80
C GLY A 156 -1.33 -28.15 6.96
N GLN A 157 -0.09 -27.72 6.73
CA GLN A 157 0.18 -26.69 5.73
C GLN A 157 0.11 -27.30 4.33
N HIS A 158 -0.72 -26.73 3.47
CA HIS A 158 -0.84 -27.14 2.08
C HIS A 158 -0.05 -26.19 1.19
N SER A 159 1.07 -26.67 0.67
CA SER A 159 1.95 -25.88 -0.18
C SER A 159 1.27 -25.47 -1.49
N LEU A 160 1.37 -24.18 -1.82
CA LEU A 160 0.93 -23.57 -3.07
C LEU A 160 2.11 -23.35 -4.04
N ASN A 161 3.27 -23.93 -3.76
CA ASN A 161 4.47 -23.80 -4.58
C ASN A 161 5.20 -25.14 -4.70
N SER A 162 4.44 -26.19 -4.97
CA SER A 162 4.97 -27.52 -5.26
C SER A 162 4.53 -27.95 -6.66
N THR A 163 5.33 -28.80 -7.32
CA THR A 163 5.02 -29.27 -8.67
C THR A 163 3.61 -29.89 -8.72
N GLY A 164 2.71 -29.25 -9.47
CA GLY A 164 1.32 -29.69 -9.59
C GLY A 164 0.38 -29.22 -8.47
N SER A 165 0.87 -28.55 -7.42
CA SER A 165 0.06 -27.97 -6.35
C SER A 165 0.35 -26.47 -6.21
N PHE A 166 -0.18 -25.71 -7.15
CA PHE A 166 -0.23 -24.24 -7.12
C PHE A 166 -1.60 -23.72 -6.66
N SER A 167 -2.48 -24.65 -6.28
CA SER A 167 -3.82 -24.40 -5.77
C SER A 167 -4.16 -25.45 -4.72
N TYR A 168 -4.94 -25.05 -3.72
CA TYR A 168 -5.53 -25.96 -2.76
C TYR A 168 -6.98 -25.58 -2.48
N THR A 169 -7.85 -26.59 -2.41
CA THR A 169 -9.28 -26.43 -2.23
C THR A 169 -9.76 -27.20 -1.01
N TYR A 170 -10.31 -26.48 -0.05
CA TYR A 170 -11.12 -27.05 1.02
C TYR A 170 -12.54 -27.24 0.49
N SER A 171 -12.87 -28.48 0.21
CA SER A 171 -14.22 -28.87 -0.24
C SER A 171 -15.08 -29.18 0.97
N PHE A 172 -16.35 -28.78 0.94
CA PHE A 172 -17.36 -29.08 1.98
C PHE A 172 -17.22 -28.28 3.29
N GLU A 173 -16.85 -27.01 3.19
CA GLU A 173 -16.86 -26.10 4.33
C GLU A 173 -18.30 -25.69 4.68
N SER A 174 -18.58 -25.46 5.96
CA SER A 174 -19.95 -25.21 6.43
C SER A 174 -19.99 -24.26 7.61
N LEU A 175 -20.92 -23.30 7.56
CA LEU A 175 -21.23 -22.36 8.64
C LEU A 175 -22.71 -22.49 9.00
N GLU A 176 -23.00 -23.00 10.19
CA GLU A 176 -24.37 -23.24 10.65
C GLU A 176 -25.21 -21.95 10.72
N GLY A 177 -26.51 -22.09 10.48
CA GLY A 177 -27.47 -20.99 10.56
C GLY A 177 -27.81 -20.62 12.01
N GLY A 178 -28.17 -19.36 12.24
CA GLY A 178 -28.72 -18.86 13.50
C GLY A 178 -27.70 -18.54 14.59
N SER A 179 -26.42 -18.84 14.39
CA SER A 179 -25.31 -18.50 15.30
C SER A 179 -24.22 -17.72 14.56
N THR A 180 -23.51 -16.84 15.25
CA THR A 180 -22.40 -16.06 14.67
C THR A 180 -21.15 -16.93 14.58
N LEU A 181 -20.82 -17.42 13.38
CA LEU A 181 -19.75 -18.39 13.13
C LEU A 181 -18.76 -17.87 12.09
N ARG A 182 -17.50 -18.29 12.24
CA ARG A 182 -16.43 -18.01 11.27
C ARG A 182 -15.47 -19.19 11.15
N ASP A 183 -14.91 -19.30 9.95
CA ASP A 183 -13.73 -20.10 9.65
C ASP A 183 -12.53 -19.19 9.43
N THR A 184 -11.32 -19.70 9.67
CA THR A 184 -10.08 -18.93 9.47
C THR A 184 -9.01 -19.78 8.79
N TYR A 185 -8.45 -19.23 7.73
CA TYR A 185 -7.39 -19.81 6.93
C TYR A 185 -6.15 -18.92 6.99
N ASN A 186 -5.05 -19.45 7.47
CA ASN A 186 -3.75 -18.80 7.42
C ASN A 186 -3.16 -18.96 6.02
N ILE A 187 -2.82 -17.84 5.40
CA ILE A 187 -2.18 -17.78 4.09
C ILE A 187 -0.77 -17.25 4.30
N CYS A 188 0.22 -18.01 3.87
CA CYS A 188 1.62 -17.65 4.02
C CYS A 188 2.21 -17.15 2.71
N PHE A 189 2.97 -16.06 2.84
CA PHE A 189 3.78 -15.49 1.78
C PHE A 189 5.25 -15.59 2.15
N ASP A 190 6.08 -15.93 1.17
CA ASP A 190 7.52 -16.07 1.36
C ASP A 190 8.19 -14.73 1.69
N ALA A 191 9.14 -14.75 2.63
CA ALA A 191 9.90 -13.59 3.05
C ALA A 191 10.52 -12.79 1.90
N THR A 192 10.94 -13.46 0.82
CA THR A 192 11.57 -12.78 -0.32
C THR A 192 10.57 -12.00 -1.18
N GLU A 193 9.29 -12.37 -1.16
CA GLU A 193 8.23 -11.55 -1.76
C GLU A 193 7.81 -10.43 -0.83
N VAL A 194 7.71 -10.71 0.46
CA VAL A 194 7.40 -9.71 1.49
C VAL A 194 8.42 -8.58 1.47
N ALA A 195 9.71 -8.86 1.26
CA ALA A 195 10.77 -7.86 1.23
C ALA A 195 10.74 -6.93 0.00
N LYS A 196 9.91 -7.20 -1.01
CA LYS A 196 9.84 -6.38 -2.23
C LYS A 196 8.90 -5.19 -2.05
N ASP A 197 9.25 -4.07 -2.66
CA ASP A 197 8.33 -2.94 -2.83
C ASP A 197 7.13 -3.32 -3.71
N VAL A 198 7.40 -4.10 -4.76
CA VAL A 198 6.41 -4.66 -5.70
C VAL A 198 6.57 -6.18 -5.74
N PRO A 199 5.63 -6.95 -5.18
CA PRO A 199 5.66 -8.41 -5.20
C PRO A 199 5.42 -8.95 -6.61
N ASP A 200 6.08 -10.06 -6.94
CA ASP A 200 5.87 -10.75 -8.22
C ASP A 200 4.75 -11.78 -8.14
N PHE A 201 4.52 -12.33 -6.95
CA PHE A 201 3.55 -13.39 -6.70
C PHE A 201 2.49 -12.98 -5.70
N PHE A 202 1.29 -13.47 -5.95
CA PHE A 202 0.07 -13.13 -5.23
C PHE A 202 -0.68 -14.41 -4.88
N ILE A 203 -1.56 -14.34 -3.89
CA ILE A 203 -2.46 -15.46 -3.59
C ILE A 203 -3.89 -15.02 -3.86
N ARG A 204 -4.53 -15.67 -4.83
CA ARG A 204 -5.96 -15.51 -5.10
C ARG A 204 -6.73 -16.44 -4.17
N VAL A 205 -7.70 -15.88 -3.46
CA VAL A 205 -8.61 -16.62 -2.60
C VAL A 205 -10.04 -16.43 -3.02
N SER A 206 -10.82 -17.50 -2.90
CA SER A 206 -12.26 -17.48 -3.19
C SER A 206 -13.02 -18.34 -2.21
N ALA A 207 -14.22 -17.89 -1.86
CA ALA A 207 -15.22 -18.64 -1.12
C ALA A 207 -16.50 -18.67 -1.95
N ILE A 208 -16.84 -19.86 -2.46
CA ILE A 208 -17.97 -20.06 -3.38
C ILE A 208 -19.03 -20.88 -2.65
N PRO A 209 -20.16 -20.27 -2.23
CA PRO A 209 -21.28 -20.99 -1.66
C PRO A 209 -21.90 -21.96 -2.68
N THR A 210 -22.49 -23.05 -2.20
CA THR A 210 -23.26 -23.95 -3.05
C THR A 210 -24.50 -23.26 -3.60
N SER A 211 -25.01 -23.70 -4.76
CA SER A 211 -26.23 -23.15 -5.35
C SER A 211 -27.43 -23.19 -4.40
N GLU A 212 -27.50 -24.21 -3.54
CA GLU A 212 -28.52 -24.31 -2.49
C GLU A 212 -28.38 -23.19 -1.45
N SER A 213 -27.15 -22.93 -0.96
CA SER A 213 -26.89 -21.87 0.01
C SER A 213 -27.18 -20.49 -0.58
N GLN A 214 -26.85 -20.27 -1.86
CA GLN A 214 -27.19 -19.04 -2.57
C GLN A 214 -28.70 -18.81 -2.65
N GLN A 215 -29.49 -19.85 -2.91
CA GLN A 215 -30.94 -19.77 -2.99
C GLN A 215 -31.61 -19.56 -1.63
N GLN A 216 -31.12 -20.23 -0.58
CA GLN A 216 -31.73 -20.20 0.75
C GLN A 216 -31.34 -18.95 1.56
N SER A 217 -30.08 -18.51 1.44
CA SER A 217 -29.51 -17.44 2.27
C SER A 217 -29.21 -16.16 1.49
N GLY A 218 -29.40 -16.13 0.16
CA GLY A 218 -29.13 -14.95 -0.67
C GLY A 218 -27.65 -14.54 -0.71
N VAL A 219 -26.75 -15.49 -0.47
CA VAL A 219 -25.31 -15.25 -0.35
C VAL A 219 -24.64 -15.20 -1.72
N SER A 220 -23.56 -14.43 -1.82
CA SER A 220 -22.81 -14.23 -3.07
C SER A 220 -21.42 -14.86 -2.99
N ASN A 221 -20.84 -15.15 -4.16
CA ASN A 221 -19.45 -15.59 -4.25
C ASN A 221 -18.52 -14.48 -3.74
N LEU A 222 -17.49 -14.86 -3.00
CA LEU A 222 -16.47 -13.95 -2.52
C LEU A 222 -15.13 -14.28 -3.18
N ALA A 223 -14.37 -13.27 -3.60
CA ALA A 223 -13.01 -13.46 -4.07
C ALA A 223 -12.13 -12.22 -3.84
N SER A 224 -10.82 -12.44 -3.77
CA SER A 224 -9.80 -11.40 -3.78
C SER A 224 -8.47 -11.95 -4.25
N VAL A 225 -7.63 -11.09 -4.81
CA VAL A 225 -6.18 -11.33 -4.93
C VAL A 225 -5.49 -10.61 -3.78
N ILE A 226 -4.63 -11.29 -3.04
CA ILE A 226 -3.91 -10.72 -1.89
C ILE A 226 -2.43 -10.57 -2.28
N SER A 227 -1.89 -9.38 -2.03
CA SER A 227 -0.46 -9.09 -2.14
C SER A 227 0.08 -8.66 -0.78
N ILE A 228 1.35 -8.93 -0.50
CA ILE A 228 2.06 -8.41 0.67
C ILE A 228 3.37 -7.80 0.23
N SER A 229 3.64 -6.58 0.68
CA SER A 229 4.94 -5.94 0.48
C SER A 229 5.48 -5.41 1.80
N GLN A 230 6.75 -5.03 1.79
CA GLN A 230 7.37 -4.47 2.97
C GLN A 230 6.71 -3.13 3.24
N GLY A 231 5.98 -3.08 4.34
CA GLY A 231 5.60 -1.83 4.94
C GLY A 231 6.89 -1.15 5.39
N ARG A 232 7.10 0.08 4.94
CA ARG A 232 7.94 0.98 5.73
C ARG A 232 7.30 1.04 7.10
N THR A 233 8.09 0.88 8.14
CA THR A 233 7.66 1.18 9.50
C THR A 233 7.20 2.63 9.48
N VAL A 234 5.88 2.83 9.38
CA VAL A 234 5.29 4.06 9.84
C VAL A 234 5.33 3.86 11.34
N GLU A 235 6.46 4.24 11.93
CA GLU A 235 6.56 4.43 13.36
C GLU A 235 5.28 5.16 13.76
N THR A 236 4.56 4.66 14.76
CA THR A 236 3.52 5.45 15.40
C THR A 236 4.14 6.79 15.75
N GLY A 237 3.76 7.84 15.04
CA GLY A 237 4.49 9.09 15.10
C GLY A 237 4.52 9.87 13.81
N TRP A 238 5.47 10.78 13.76
CA TRP A 238 5.69 11.68 12.65
C TRP A 238 6.94 11.26 11.89
N HIS A 239 6.88 11.27 10.56
CA HIS A 239 8.01 10.91 9.70
C HIS A 239 8.21 11.93 8.57
N GLY A 240 9.44 12.04 8.09
CA GLY A 240 9.80 12.91 6.96
C GLY A 240 10.18 12.12 5.72
N SER A 241 9.79 12.61 4.55
CA SER A 241 10.21 12.07 3.25
C SER A 241 10.52 13.20 2.28
N LEU A 242 11.59 13.05 1.51
CA LEU A 242 11.93 14.02 0.46
C LEU A 242 11.21 13.68 -0.83
N GLN A 243 10.62 14.69 -1.45
CA GLN A 243 10.13 14.62 -2.80
C GLN A 243 11.31 14.78 -3.76
N GLU A 244 11.88 13.63 -4.16
CA GLU A 244 13.02 13.55 -5.07
C GLU A 244 12.78 12.48 -6.16
N THR A 245 13.50 12.61 -7.27
CA THR A 245 13.46 11.64 -8.39
C THR A 245 14.87 11.30 -8.85
N SER A 246 15.07 10.09 -9.34
CA SER A 246 16.41 9.62 -9.75
C SER A 246 17.03 10.37 -10.91
N THR A 247 16.23 11.11 -11.68
CA THR A 247 16.60 11.63 -13.00
C THR A 247 16.55 13.15 -13.11
N THR A 248 16.01 13.86 -12.12
CA THR A 248 15.77 15.30 -12.22
C THR A 248 16.45 16.05 -11.06
N ASP A 249 17.30 16.99 -11.43
CA ASP A 249 18.01 17.88 -10.53
C ASP A 249 17.20 19.18 -10.38
N TYR A 250 16.76 19.50 -9.16
CA TYR A 250 15.89 20.65 -8.88
C TYR A 250 16.67 21.73 -8.14
N ASP A 251 16.26 23.00 -8.25
CA ASP A 251 16.88 24.08 -7.46
C ASP A 251 16.42 24.07 -5.99
N GLY A 252 15.31 23.39 -5.70
CA GLY A 252 14.82 23.16 -4.35
C GLY A 252 14.09 21.83 -4.21
N TYR A 253 14.13 21.30 -2.99
CA TYR A 253 13.58 20.00 -2.63
C TYR A 253 12.60 20.15 -1.47
N ASN A 254 11.47 19.46 -1.57
CA ASN A 254 10.43 19.50 -0.55
C ASN A 254 10.59 18.29 0.38
N LEU A 255 10.86 18.55 1.64
CA LEU A 255 10.75 17.58 2.73
C LEU A 255 9.31 17.63 3.26
N ILE A 256 8.58 16.54 3.06
CA ILE A 256 7.21 16.35 3.51
C ILE A 256 7.26 15.61 4.84
N ILE A 257 6.77 16.25 5.90
CA ILE A 257 6.69 15.69 7.24
C ILE A 257 5.21 15.45 7.55
N GLU A 258 4.82 14.19 7.71
CA GLU A 258 3.43 13.76 7.90
C GLU A 258 3.36 12.77 9.06
N GLY A 259 2.23 12.73 9.75
CA GLY A 259 2.09 11.89 10.92
C GLY A 259 0.78 12.07 11.67
N SER A 260 0.69 11.37 12.79
CA SER A 260 -0.44 11.48 13.71
C SER A 260 0.03 11.46 15.16
N GLY A 261 -0.68 12.17 16.04
CA GLY A 261 -0.30 12.38 17.44
C GLY A 261 0.40 13.72 17.66
N ALA A 262 0.77 14.00 18.92
CA ALA A 262 1.56 15.15 19.31
C ALA A 262 2.98 14.72 19.72
N GLY A 263 3.98 15.53 19.40
CA GLY A 263 5.37 15.24 19.73
C GLY A 263 6.35 16.20 19.08
N THR A 264 7.60 15.77 18.95
CA THR A 264 8.66 16.50 18.26
C THR A 264 9.43 15.61 17.31
N ILE A 265 9.91 16.17 16.20
CA ILE A 265 10.77 15.49 15.22
C ILE A 265 11.96 16.39 14.85
N ASP A 266 13.14 15.81 14.70
CA ASP A 266 14.33 16.55 14.27
C ASP A 266 14.44 16.58 12.75
N ILE A 267 14.66 17.78 12.20
CA ILE A 267 15.02 18.03 10.80
C ILE A 267 16.52 18.30 10.76
N LEU A 268 17.27 17.44 10.06
CA LEU A 268 18.72 17.52 9.93
C LEU A 268 19.11 17.78 8.48
N TRP A 269 20.10 18.64 8.26
CA TRP A 269 20.66 18.85 6.93
C TRP A 269 22.14 19.23 6.94
N ASP A 270 22.87 18.90 5.87
CA ASP A 270 24.22 19.41 5.62
C ASP A 270 24.15 20.86 5.10
N SER A 271 24.56 21.82 5.95
CA SER A 271 24.53 23.25 5.63
C SER A 271 25.53 23.68 4.55
N SER A 272 26.52 22.84 4.22
CA SER A 272 27.41 23.09 3.09
C SER A 272 26.76 22.80 1.74
N LYS A 273 25.64 22.04 1.74
CA LYS A 273 24.95 21.58 0.53
C LYS A 273 23.58 22.21 0.37
N PHE A 274 22.83 22.35 1.47
CA PHE A 274 21.45 22.81 1.46
C PHE A 274 21.19 23.90 2.50
N THR A 275 20.24 24.76 2.21
CA THR A 275 19.73 25.80 3.12
C THR A 275 18.22 25.67 3.24
N MET A 276 17.73 25.63 4.48
CA MET A 276 16.29 25.62 4.76
C MET A 276 15.64 26.94 4.33
N ASN A 277 14.44 26.87 3.76
CA ASN A 277 13.68 28.05 3.35
C ASN A 277 13.46 29.01 4.54
N PRO A 278 13.97 30.26 4.49
CA PRO A 278 13.79 31.24 5.55
C PRO A 278 12.33 31.52 5.89
N VAL A 279 11.42 31.45 4.92
CA VAL A 279 9.98 31.68 5.13
C VAL A 279 9.40 30.62 6.06
N PHE A 280 9.84 29.36 5.95
CA PHE A 280 9.43 28.30 6.87
C PHE A 280 9.92 28.57 8.30
N VAL A 281 11.14 29.08 8.43
CA VAL A 281 11.73 29.46 9.72
C VAL A 281 10.99 30.64 10.35
N GLU A 282 10.59 31.63 9.56
CA GLU A 282 9.79 32.78 10.04
C GLU A 282 8.37 32.35 10.44
N GLN A 283 7.74 31.47 9.67
CA GLN A 283 6.38 30.99 9.92
C GLN A 283 6.27 30.15 11.19
N TYR A 284 7.23 29.26 11.44
CA TYR A 284 7.15 28.29 12.53
C TYR A 284 8.15 28.56 13.67
N GLY A 285 9.11 29.47 13.50
CA GLY A 285 10.08 29.84 14.53
C GLY A 285 9.57 30.91 15.50
N GLY A 286 10.48 31.40 16.37
CA GLY A 286 10.18 32.43 17.37
C GLY A 286 9.93 31.90 18.79
N VAL A 287 9.75 32.80 19.76
CA VAL A 287 9.49 32.43 21.16
C VAL A 287 8.12 31.75 21.27
N GLY A 288 8.11 30.46 21.62
CA GLY A 288 6.89 29.65 21.64
C GLY A 288 6.44 29.12 20.27
N GLY A 289 7.25 29.31 19.22
CA GLY A 289 7.02 28.74 17.89
C GLY A 289 7.16 27.22 17.88
N LYS A 290 6.70 26.58 16.80
CA LYS A 290 6.79 25.13 16.59
C LYS A 290 8.20 24.67 16.22
N LEU A 291 9.06 25.55 15.72
CA LEU A 291 10.40 25.21 15.23
C LEU A 291 11.48 25.78 16.15
N SER A 292 12.42 24.94 16.58
CA SER A 292 13.54 25.37 17.41
C SER A 292 14.52 26.28 16.67
N GLY A 293 15.38 26.94 17.45
CA GLY A 293 16.62 27.52 16.93
C GLY A 293 17.49 26.47 16.24
N GLU A 294 18.36 26.93 15.34
CA GLU A 294 19.34 26.08 14.67
C GLU A 294 20.45 25.68 15.63
N SER A 295 20.85 24.41 15.58
CA SER A 295 21.97 23.86 16.36
C SER A 295 22.84 22.94 15.51
N ASP A 296 24.11 22.78 15.88
CA ASP A 296 25.00 21.80 15.25
C ASP A 296 24.68 20.37 15.71
N VAL A 297 24.82 19.41 14.79
CA VAL A 297 24.66 17.97 15.10
C VAL A 297 25.95 17.41 15.67
N THR A 298 25.90 16.88 16.90
CA THR A 298 27.06 16.26 17.53
C THR A 298 27.55 15.06 16.72
N GLY A 299 28.84 15.05 16.37
CA GLY A 299 29.47 13.96 15.63
C GLY A 299 29.30 14.02 14.10
N GLN A 300 28.64 15.04 13.56
CA GLN A 300 28.49 15.24 12.11
C GLN A 300 28.88 16.67 11.71
N THR A 301 30.13 16.87 11.30
CA THR A 301 30.64 18.18 10.86
C THR A 301 29.86 18.70 9.66
N GLY A 302 29.40 19.96 9.71
CA GLY A 302 28.64 20.61 8.65
C GLY A 302 27.12 20.40 8.74
N TRP A 303 26.66 19.47 9.58
CA TRP A 303 25.25 19.19 9.75
C TRP A 303 24.60 20.11 10.78
N LYS A 304 23.45 20.67 10.39
CA LYS A 304 22.58 21.51 11.21
C LYS A 304 21.30 20.77 11.54
N LYS A 305 20.67 21.19 12.63
CA LYS A 305 19.44 20.61 13.16
C LYS A 305 18.47 21.70 13.60
N ARG A 306 17.19 21.45 13.34
CA ARG A 306 16.06 22.12 14.00
C ARG A 306 15.03 21.08 14.41
N THR A 307 14.46 21.24 15.59
CA THR A 307 13.40 20.38 16.12
C THR A 307 12.05 21.03 15.83
N LEU A 308 11.15 20.30 15.19
CA LEU A 308 9.79 20.71 14.89
C LEU A 308 8.82 20.04 15.86
N LYS A 309 8.00 20.84 16.54
CA LYS A 309 6.83 20.38 17.30
C LYS A 309 5.68 20.12 16.34
N VAL A 310 5.12 18.92 16.45
CA VAL A 310 4.15 18.37 15.52
C VAL A 310 2.92 17.91 16.29
N ASP A 311 1.72 18.18 15.77
CA ASP A 311 0.46 17.88 16.46
C ASP A 311 -0.71 17.82 15.48
N SER A 312 -1.20 16.60 15.23
CA SER A 312 -2.28 16.36 14.28
C SER A 312 -3.67 16.70 14.83
N ALA A 313 -3.81 16.84 16.16
CA ALA A 313 -5.09 17.20 16.79
C ALA A 313 -5.42 18.68 16.60
N ASN A 314 -4.39 19.52 16.42
CA ASN A 314 -4.51 20.96 16.21
C ASN A 314 -4.51 21.37 14.73
N GLY A 315 -4.93 20.47 13.83
CA GLY A 315 -5.24 20.77 12.43
C GLY A 315 -4.08 20.65 11.44
N ASP A 316 -2.84 20.60 11.92
CA ASP A 316 -1.67 20.37 11.06
C ASP A 316 -1.34 18.88 11.07
N ASN A 317 -1.72 18.15 10.03
CA ASN A 317 -1.35 16.74 9.82
C ASN A 317 -0.17 16.57 8.83
N ARG A 318 0.33 17.68 8.28
CA ARG A 318 1.40 17.72 7.27
C ARG A 318 2.15 19.05 7.33
N TYR A 319 3.48 18.98 7.26
CA TYR A 319 4.37 20.12 7.05
C TYR A 319 5.16 19.91 5.76
N VAL A 320 5.39 20.99 5.02
CA VAL A 320 6.24 20.98 3.82
C VAL A 320 7.38 21.97 4.05
N VAL A 321 8.58 21.44 4.18
CA VAL A 321 9.80 22.22 4.38
C VAL A 321 10.58 22.21 3.08
N GLN A 322 10.79 23.38 2.50
CA GLN A 322 11.60 23.49 1.28
C GLN A 322 13.06 23.73 1.64
N PHE A 323 13.96 23.03 0.95
CA PHE A 323 15.41 23.22 1.01
C PHE A 323 15.93 23.66 -0.34
N TYR A 324 16.78 24.67 -0.36
CA TYR A 324 17.47 25.15 -1.56
C TYR A 324 18.93 24.72 -1.56
N LYS A 325 19.52 24.59 -2.75
CA LYS A 325 20.96 24.36 -2.88
C LYS A 325 21.75 25.55 -2.33
N ALA A 326 22.69 25.29 -1.44
CA ALA A 326 23.64 26.28 -0.94
C ALA A 326 24.81 26.48 -1.93
N VAL A 327 25.14 25.45 -2.71
CA VAL A 327 26.20 25.46 -3.73
C VAL A 327 25.73 24.79 -5.00
N SER A 328 26.22 25.29 -6.15
CA SER A 328 25.94 24.67 -7.46
C SER A 328 26.49 23.25 -7.50
N GLY A 329 25.60 22.28 -7.66
CA GLY A 329 25.91 20.85 -7.73
C GLY A 329 24.71 20.06 -8.24
N THR A 330 24.98 18.85 -8.73
CA THR A 330 23.96 17.93 -9.24
C THR A 330 23.66 16.88 -8.18
N TYR A 331 22.40 16.80 -7.73
CA TYR A 331 21.98 15.91 -6.66
C TYR A 331 20.99 14.88 -7.21
N THR A 332 21.54 13.92 -7.96
CA THR A 332 20.84 12.80 -8.59
C THR A 332 21.69 11.53 -8.49
N GLY A 333 21.09 10.35 -8.65
CA GLY A 333 21.82 9.08 -8.63
C GLY A 333 22.55 8.86 -7.29
N ALA A 334 23.85 8.65 -7.32
CA ALA A 334 24.61 8.38 -6.09
C ALA A 334 24.59 9.55 -5.09
N GLU A 335 24.31 10.79 -5.49
CA GLU A 335 24.36 11.98 -4.63
C GLU A 335 22.96 12.51 -4.29
N PHE A 336 22.03 11.61 -3.96
CA PHE A 336 20.64 12.00 -3.66
C PHE A 336 20.53 13.00 -2.50
N PRO A 337 19.61 13.99 -2.60
CA PRO A 337 19.34 14.95 -1.52
C PRO A 337 19.05 14.28 -0.17
N SER A 338 18.40 13.12 -0.15
CA SER A 338 18.18 12.30 1.05
C SER A 338 19.45 11.87 1.80
N LYS A 339 20.63 11.94 1.17
CA LYS A 339 21.92 11.78 1.87
C LYS A 339 22.30 12.98 2.73
N TYR A 340 21.75 14.15 2.43
CA TYR A 340 22.14 15.44 3.02
C TYR A 340 20.99 16.12 3.76
N ILE A 341 19.77 15.61 3.66
CA ILE A 341 18.58 16.12 4.36
C ILE A 341 17.82 14.90 4.87
N LYS A 342 17.45 14.90 6.16
CA LYS A 342 16.70 13.79 6.76
C LYS A 342 15.87 14.25 7.96
N CYS A 343 14.91 13.41 8.34
CA CYS A 343 14.15 13.53 9.58
C CYS A 343 14.44 12.34 10.47
N GLU A 344 14.73 12.59 11.73
CA GLU A 344 15.06 11.56 12.72
C GLU A 344 14.51 11.94 14.12
N ASN A 345 14.67 11.04 15.09
CA ASN A 345 14.38 11.27 16.51
C ASN A 345 12.97 11.79 16.79
N TYR A 346 11.94 11.13 16.24
CA TYR A 346 10.58 11.40 16.68
C TYR A 346 10.41 11.00 18.16
N ILE A 347 9.89 11.93 18.95
CA ILE A 347 9.55 11.71 20.37
C ILE A 347 8.09 12.09 20.53
N GLN A 348 7.26 11.13 20.94
CA GLN A 348 5.86 11.34 21.23
C GLN A 348 5.69 12.09 22.56
N ASP A 349 4.78 13.07 22.60
CA ASP A 349 4.32 13.66 23.85
C ASP A 349 3.56 12.56 24.63
N THR A 350 4.08 12.15 25.78
CA THR A 350 3.38 11.21 26.65
C THR A 350 2.22 11.95 27.30
N GLU A 351 0.99 11.44 27.15
CA GLU A 351 -0.12 11.92 27.97
C GLU A 351 0.26 11.75 29.44
N VAL A 352 0.39 12.86 30.16
CA VAL A 352 0.39 12.85 31.62
C VAL A 352 -1.03 12.47 32.00
N THR A 353 -1.26 11.19 32.28
CA THR A 353 -2.49 10.75 32.93
C THR A 353 -2.58 11.45 34.28
N PRO A 354 -3.68 12.16 34.61
CA PRO A 354 -3.85 12.81 35.91
C PRO A 354 -3.88 11.82 37.08
#